data_AF-A0A3A8F8L6-F1
#
_entry.id   AF-A0A3A8F8L6-F1
#
_cell.length_a   1.000
_cell.length_b   1.000
_cell.length_c   1.000
_cell.angle_alpha   90.00
_cell.angle_beta   90.00
_cell.angle_gamma   90.00
#
_symmetry.space_group_name_H-M   'P 1'
#
loop_
_entity.id
_entity.type
_entity.pdbx_description
1 polymer ?
#
loop_
_entity_poly.entity_id
_entity_poly.type
_entity_poly.pdbx_seq_one_letter_code
_entity_poly.pdbx_strand_id
1 'polypeptide(L)'
;MRVMIKSVYLLCIFNLFWILGLLHIGFYGTRPYRHYRFEDLVDPAPDAVLMVCALYSIYFLIGNVVQFTHFSVHHRYTAYLFLSVILIFQSFIACMGAMHAPPYWIAFIINCMFVLLAHFVLYPIFALWHKYSN
;
A
#
# COMPACT_ATOMS: atom_id res chain seq x y z
N MET A 1 24.58 5.59 -16.34
CA MET A 1 24.67 5.87 -14.89
C MET A 1 23.52 6.73 -14.34
N ARG A 2 23.19 7.90 -14.92
CA ARG A 2 22.15 8.81 -14.39
C ARG A 2 20.73 8.22 -14.29
N VAL A 3 20.35 7.36 -15.24
CA VAL A 3 19.03 6.68 -15.27
C VAL A 3 18.92 5.62 -14.16
N MET A 4 20.01 4.90 -13.90
CA MET A 4 20.09 3.83 -12.91
C MET A 4 19.91 4.37 -11.48
N ILE A 5 20.54 5.51 -11.17
CA ILE A 5 20.47 6.15 -9.84
C ILE A 5 19.05 6.67 -9.54
N LYS A 6 18.34 7.23 -10.54
CA LYS A 6 16.95 7.69 -10.38
C LYS A 6 15.98 6.54 -10.10
N SER A 7 16.20 5.38 -10.71
CA SER A 7 15.33 4.20 -10.53
C SER A 7 15.46 3.58 -9.15
N VAL A 8 16.68 3.54 -8.59
CA VAL A 8 16.93 3.01 -7.23
C VAL A 8 16.24 3.86 -6.17
N TYR A 9 16.31 5.19 -6.27
CA TYR A 9 15.68 6.09 -5.29
C TYR A 9 14.15 5.93 -5.23
N LEU A 10 13.50 5.80 -6.39
CA LEU A 10 12.05 5.56 -6.45
C LEU A 10 11.67 4.21 -5.84
N LEU A 11 12.48 3.18 -6.06
CA LEU A 11 12.28 1.85 -5.48
C LEU A 11 12.49 1.85 -3.96
N CYS A 12 13.46 2.62 -3.47
CA CYS A 12 13.64 2.86 -2.03
C CYS A 12 12.45 3.58 -1.40
N ILE A 13 11.94 4.64 -2.03
CA ILE A 13 10.73 5.35 -1.54
C ILE A 13 9.53 4.41 -1.51
N PHE A 14 9.34 3.64 -2.58
CA PHE A 14 8.24 2.67 -2.68
C PHE A 14 8.26 1.66 -1.53
N ASN A 15 9.43 1.08 -1.25
CA ASN A 15 9.59 0.14 -0.14
C ASN A 15 9.56 0.81 1.23
N LEU A 16 9.93 2.09 1.34
CA LEU A 16 9.75 2.85 2.57
C LEU A 16 8.27 3.00 2.92
N PHE A 17 7.41 3.34 1.95
CA PHE A 17 5.95 3.36 2.14
C PHE A 17 5.38 2.01 2.56
N TRP A 18 5.96 0.93 2.03
CA TRP A 18 5.57 -0.42 2.42
C TRP A 18 5.89 -0.69 3.90
N ILE A 19 7.14 -0.47 4.31
CA ILE A 19 7.61 -0.73 5.68
C ILE A 19 6.89 0.17 6.68
N LEU A 20 6.74 1.47 6.37
CA LEU A 20 6.00 2.40 7.24
C LEU A 20 4.54 1.98 7.40
N GLY A 21 3.89 1.54 6.33
CA GLY A 21 2.51 1.04 6.42
C GLY A 21 2.40 -0.23 7.25
N LEU A 22 3.35 -1.17 7.11
CA LEU A 22 3.40 -2.38 7.95
C LEU A 22 3.64 -2.05 9.43
N LEU A 23 4.56 -1.13 9.73
CA LEU A 23 4.81 -0.66 11.08
C LEU A 23 3.57 0.01 11.68
N HIS A 24 2.87 0.82 10.89
CA HIS A 24 1.64 1.48 11.31
C HIS A 24 0.54 0.47 11.65
N ILE A 25 0.32 -0.54 10.79
CA ILE A 25 -0.65 -1.62 11.04
C ILE A 25 -0.24 -2.42 12.28
N GLY A 26 1.04 -2.83 12.38
CA GLY A 26 1.56 -3.61 13.51
C GLY A 26 1.49 -2.85 14.85
N PHE A 27 1.75 -1.55 14.83
CA PHE A 27 1.65 -0.70 16.02
C PHE A 27 0.22 -0.68 16.60
N TYR A 28 -0.79 -0.55 15.74
CA TYR A 28 -2.19 -0.63 16.18
C TYR A 28 -2.69 -2.06 16.37
N GLY A 29 -2.03 -3.04 15.75
CA GLY A 29 -2.31 -4.48 15.89
C GLY A 29 -1.69 -5.12 17.14
N THR A 30 -0.93 -4.39 17.95
CA THR A 30 -0.38 -4.87 19.23
C THR A 30 -1.03 -4.21 20.44
N ARG A 31 -1.96 -3.27 20.22
CA ARG A 31 -2.59 -2.50 21.30
C ARG A 31 -4.01 -3.00 21.56
N PRO A 32 -4.39 -3.19 22.83
CA PRO A 32 -5.78 -3.47 23.17
C PRO A 32 -6.66 -2.29 22.75
N TYR A 33 -7.89 -2.59 22.34
CA TYR A 33 -8.85 -1.60 21.91
C TYR A 33 -10.24 -1.92 22.46
N ARG A 34 -11.07 -0.88 22.57
CA ARG A 34 -12.44 -1.03 23.05
C ARG A 34 -13.29 -1.69 21.97
N HIS A 35 -13.92 -2.80 22.32
CA HIS A 35 -14.85 -3.44 21.42
C HIS A 35 -16.20 -2.71 21.43
N TYR A 36 -16.82 -2.50 20.27
CA TYR A 36 -18.03 -1.68 20.18
C TYR A 36 -19.24 -2.27 20.92
N ARG A 37 -19.18 -3.57 21.24
CA ARG A 37 -20.26 -4.34 21.85
C ARG A 37 -20.12 -4.55 23.36
N PHE A 38 -18.89 -4.58 23.85
CA PHE A 38 -18.54 -4.80 25.25
C PHE A 38 -17.49 -3.75 25.55
N GLU A 39 -17.74 -2.82 26.47
CA GLU A 39 -16.82 -1.71 26.79
C GLU A 39 -15.44 -2.17 27.30
N ASP A 40 -15.24 -3.49 27.38
CA ASP A 40 -14.00 -4.18 27.66
C ASP A 40 -12.92 -3.92 26.59
N LEU A 41 -11.69 -3.90 27.07
CA LEU A 41 -10.50 -3.89 26.23
C LEU A 41 -10.28 -5.31 25.72
N VAL A 42 -10.24 -5.46 24.40
CA VAL A 42 -9.96 -6.72 23.72
C VAL A 42 -8.60 -6.62 23.06
N ASP A 43 -7.77 -7.64 23.26
CA ASP A 43 -6.51 -7.77 22.56
C ASP A 43 -6.76 -8.23 21.11
N PRO A 44 -6.12 -7.60 20.12
CA PRO A 44 -6.22 -8.01 18.73
C PRO A 44 -5.65 -9.43 18.53
N ALA A 45 -6.38 -10.24 17.78
CA ALA A 45 -5.92 -11.57 17.40
C ALA A 45 -4.71 -11.46 16.43
N PRO A 46 -3.57 -12.09 16.73
CA PRO A 46 -2.33 -11.90 15.97
C PRO A 46 -2.42 -12.42 14.53
N ASP A 47 -3.19 -13.48 14.31
CA ASP A 47 -3.49 -14.04 12.99
C ASP A 47 -4.24 -13.03 12.09
N ALA A 48 -5.22 -12.31 12.67
CA ALA A 48 -5.96 -11.27 11.95
C ALA A 48 -5.05 -10.08 11.57
N VAL A 49 -4.14 -9.67 12.46
CA VAL A 49 -3.17 -8.61 12.18
C VAL A 49 -2.20 -9.02 11.08
N LEU A 50 -1.68 -10.25 11.13
CA LEU A 50 -0.81 -10.80 10.09
C LEU A 50 -1.52 -10.88 8.73
N MET A 51 -2.79 -11.27 8.72
CA MET A 51 -3.60 -11.27 7.49
C MET A 51 -3.69 -9.86 6.89
N VAL A 52 -3.95 -8.84 7.69
CA VAL A 52 -4.03 -7.44 7.20
C VAL A 52 -2.67 -6.94 6.69
N CYS A 53 -1.58 -7.28 7.37
CA CYS A 53 -0.22 -7.00 6.89
C CYS A 53 0.07 -7.69 5.54
N ALA A 54 -0.35 -8.95 5.38
CA ALA A 54 -0.20 -9.68 4.12
C ALA A 54 -1.01 -9.03 3.00
N LEU A 55 -2.27 -8.67 3.26
CA LEU A 55 -3.13 -7.97 2.31
C LEU A 55 -2.52 -6.64 1.85
N TYR A 56 -1.99 -5.83 2.78
CA TYR A 56 -1.31 -4.58 2.46
C TYR A 56 -0.06 -4.80 1.60
N SER A 57 0.64 -5.92 1.82
CA SER A 57 1.90 -6.24 1.14
C SER A 57 1.74 -6.68 -0.30
N ILE A 58 0.56 -7.16 -0.71
CA ILE A 58 0.32 -7.69 -2.07
C ILE A 58 0.70 -6.65 -3.13
N TYR A 59 0.23 -5.40 -2.98
CA TYR A 59 0.54 -4.33 -3.92
C TYR A 59 2.05 -4.08 -4.05
N PHE A 60 2.78 -4.05 -2.95
CA PHE A 60 4.21 -3.78 -2.95
C PHE A 60 5.03 -4.96 -3.47
N LEU A 61 4.66 -6.18 -3.12
CA LEU A 61 5.30 -7.39 -3.65
C LEU A 61 5.17 -7.46 -5.17
N ILE A 62 3.95 -7.30 -5.68
CA ILE A 62 3.69 -7.32 -7.13
C ILE A 62 4.37 -6.13 -7.82
N GLY A 63 4.33 -4.94 -7.21
CA GLY A 63 5.03 -3.75 -7.71
C GLY A 63 6.53 -3.98 -7.85
N ASN A 64 7.17 -4.58 -6.85
CA ASN A 64 8.59 -4.94 -6.92
C ASN A 64 8.85 -5.96 -8.03
N VAL A 65 8.05 -7.03 -8.14
CA VAL A 65 8.20 -8.02 -9.22
C VAL A 65 8.10 -7.38 -10.61
N VAL A 66 7.13 -6.49 -10.82
CA VAL A 66 6.94 -5.77 -12.10
C VAL A 66 8.13 -4.86 -12.42
N GLN A 67 8.78 -4.28 -11.41
CA GLN A 67 9.99 -3.47 -11.59
C GLN A 67 11.24 -4.33 -11.84
N PHE A 68 11.45 -5.40 -11.08
CA PHE A 68 12.61 -6.28 -11.23
C PHE A 68 12.62 -7.05 -12.55
N THR A 69 11.44 -7.40 -13.08
CA THR A 69 11.31 -8.09 -14.38
C THR A 69 11.48 -7.15 -15.58
N HIS A 70 11.73 -5.86 -15.37
CA HIS A 70 11.78 -4.80 -16.40
C HIS A 70 10.52 -4.71 -17.29
N PHE A 71 9.42 -5.39 -16.91
CA PHE A 71 8.15 -5.33 -17.64
C PHE A 71 7.62 -3.89 -17.70
N SER A 72 7.86 -3.12 -16.64
CA SER A 72 7.52 -1.69 -16.56
C SER A 72 8.23 -0.85 -17.64
N VAL A 73 9.41 -1.23 -18.11
CA VAL A 73 10.17 -0.47 -19.11
C VAL A 73 9.55 -0.61 -20.49
N HIS A 74 9.14 -1.82 -20.86
CA HIS A 74 8.56 -2.15 -22.16
C HIS A 74 7.06 -1.86 -22.25
N HIS A 75 6.31 -2.06 -21.15
CA HIS A 75 4.84 -1.94 -21.12
C HIS A 75 4.36 -1.04 -19.97
N ARG A 76 4.84 0.21 -19.95
CA ARG A 76 4.53 1.20 -18.90
C ARG A 76 3.05 1.34 -18.57
N TYR A 77 2.21 1.46 -19.61
CA TYR A 77 0.77 1.67 -19.44
C TYR A 77 0.08 0.41 -18.88
N THR A 78 0.42 -0.77 -19.42
CA THR A 78 -0.14 -2.04 -18.95
C THR A 78 0.28 -2.35 -17.52
N ALA A 79 1.55 -2.12 -17.17
CA ALA A 79 2.05 -2.25 -15.81
C ALA A 79 1.29 -1.34 -14.82
N TYR A 80 1.02 -0.09 -15.23
CA TYR A 80 0.23 0.85 -14.44
C TYR A 80 -1.22 0.39 -14.27
N LEU A 81 -1.89 -0.06 -15.32
CA LEU A 81 -3.26 -0.58 -15.24
C LEU A 81 -3.34 -1.82 -14.34
N PHE A 82 -2.40 -2.75 -14.48
CA PHE A 82 -2.35 -3.96 -13.67
C PHE A 82 -2.22 -3.65 -12.17
N LEU A 83 -1.29 -2.76 -11.80
CA LEU A 83 -1.13 -2.30 -10.41
C LEU A 83 -2.36 -1.52 -9.91
N SER A 84 -3.01 -0.75 -10.79
CA SER A 84 -4.26 -0.05 -10.46
C SER A 84 -5.37 -1.03 -10.06
N VAL A 85 -5.54 -2.13 -10.80
CA VAL A 85 -6.56 -3.15 -10.50
C VAL A 85 -6.32 -3.79 -9.13
N ILE A 86 -5.06 -4.15 -8.84
CA ILE A 86 -4.68 -4.72 -7.54
C ILE A 86 -5.01 -3.74 -6.41
N LEU A 87 -4.64 -2.47 -6.60
CA LEU A 87 -4.85 -1.45 -5.58
C LEU A 87 -6.33 -1.13 -5.35
N ILE A 88 -7.14 -1.09 -6.41
CA ILE A 88 -8.61 -0.95 -6.31
C ILE A 88 -9.19 -2.15 -5.55
N PHE A 89 -8.78 -3.37 -5.87
CA PHE A 89 -9.25 -4.57 -5.18
C PHE A 89 -8.86 -4.57 -3.70
N GLN A 90 -7.63 -4.18 -3.38
CA GLN A 90 -7.16 -4.02 -1.99
C GLN A 90 -7.96 -2.96 -1.24
N SER A 91 -8.33 -1.86 -1.91
CA SER A 91 -9.16 -0.78 -1.34
C SER A 91 -10.60 -1.25 -1.10
N PHE A 92 -11.15 -2.06 -2.01
CA PHE A 92 -12.44 -2.70 -1.82
C PHE A 92 -12.45 -3.60 -0.58
N ILE A 93 -11.41 -4.44 -0.40
CA ILE A 93 -11.25 -5.25 0.82
C ILE A 93 -11.16 -4.36 2.07
N ALA A 94 -10.42 -3.25 1.99
CA ALA A 94 -10.30 -2.30 3.09
C ALA A 94 -11.65 -1.71 3.49
N CYS A 95 -12.49 -1.34 2.51
CA CYS A 95 -13.84 -0.85 2.75
C CYS A 95 -14.77 -1.92 3.33
N MET A 96 -14.67 -3.17 2.88
CA MET A 96 -15.43 -4.28 3.46
C MET A 96 -15.05 -4.53 4.93
N GLY A 97 -13.75 -4.47 5.24
CA GLY A 97 -13.26 -4.61 6.62
C GLY A 97 -13.65 -3.46 7.56
N ALA A 98 -13.98 -2.28 7.00
CA ALA A 98 -14.36 -1.09 7.76
C ALA A 98 -15.66 -1.28 8.58
N MET A 99 -16.54 -2.21 8.18
CA MET A 99 -17.87 -2.38 8.78
C MET A 99 -17.84 -2.82 10.26
N HIS A 100 -16.73 -3.37 10.73
CA HIS A 100 -16.54 -3.79 12.13
C HIS A 100 -15.13 -3.45 12.67
N ALA A 101 -14.43 -2.51 12.04
CA ALA A 101 -12.97 -2.47 12.02
C ALA A 101 -12.30 -2.20 13.39
N PRO A 102 -11.52 -3.17 13.90
CA PRO A 102 -10.45 -2.94 14.86
C PRO A 102 -9.47 -1.84 14.40
N PRO A 103 -8.69 -1.23 15.30
CA PRO A 103 -7.79 -0.12 14.96
C PRO A 103 -6.73 -0.48 13.90
N TYR A 104 -6.28 -1.73 13.82
CA TYR A 104 -5.35 -2.17 12.77
C TYR A 104 -5.98 -2.19 11.37
N TRP A 105 -7.30 -2.41 11.26
CA TRP A 105 -8.04 -2.26 10.00
C TRP A 105 -8.18 -0.80 9.61
N ILE A 106 -8.37 0.10 10.57
CA ILE A 106 -8.37 1.55 10.33
C ILE A 106 -7.00 1.99 9.80
N ALA A 107 -5.91 1.55 10.44
CA ALA A 107 -4.55 1.82 9.97
C ALA A 107 -4.33 1.30 8.54
N PHE A 108 -4.84 0.11 8.22
CA PHE A 108 -4.80 -0.44 6.86
C PHE A 108 -5.56 0.42 5.85
N ILE A 109 -6.78 0.87 6.18
CA ILE A 109 -7.56 1.78 5.32
C ILE A 109 -6.79 3.07 5.06
N ILE A 110 -6.26 3.71 6.12
CA ILE A 110 -5.48 4.95 6.01
C ILE A 110 -4.28 4.74 5.07
N ASN A 111 -3.52 3.67 5.27
CA ASN A 111 -2.37 3.37 4.42
C ASN A 111 -2.80 3.12 2.96
N CYS A 112 -3.89 2.37 2.72
CA CYS A 112 -4.44 2.18 1.38
C CYS A 112 -4.84 3.50 0.71
N MET A 113 -5.44 4.45 1.45
CA MET A 113 -5.79 5.76 0.91
C MET A 113 -4.56 6.56 0.50
N PHE A 114 -3.48 6.52 1.28
CA PHE A 114 -2.21 7.13 0.90
C PHE A 114 -1.61 6.49 -0.35
N VAL A 115 -1.66 5.17 -0.46
CA VAL A 115 -1.15 4.45 -1.64
C VAL A 115 -2.01 4.77 -2.87
N LEU A 116 -3.34 4.85 -2.74
CA LEU A 116 -4.25 5.31 -3.79
C LEU A 116 -3.89 6.71 -4.27
N LEU A 117 -3.69 7.64 -3.35
CA LEU A 117 -3.28 9.01 -3.66
C LEU A 117 -1.94 9.01 -4.41
N ALA A 118 -0.96 8.25 -3.92
CA ALA A 118 0.35 8.16 -4.55
C ALA A 118 0.27 7.57 -5.97
N HIS A 119 -0.53 6.52 -6.16
CA HIS A 119 -0.64 5.81 -7.44
C HIS A 119 -1.47 6.56 -8.47
N PHE A 120 -2.62 7.13 -8.09
CA PHE A 120 -3.53 7.76 -9.05
C PHE A 120 -3.31 9.26 -9.22
N VAL A 121 -2.67 9.95 -8.26
CA VAL A 121 -2.44 11.39 -8.34
C VAL A 121 -0.96 11.69 -8.54
N LEU A 122 -0.09 11.26 -7.62
CA LEU A 122 1.32 11.64 -7.66
C LEU A 122 2.05 11.03 -8.87
N TYR A 123 1.79 9.76 -9.20
CA TYR A 123 2.47 9.09 -10.31
C TYR A 123 2.13 9.71 -11.69
N PRO A 124 0.86 9.97 -12.05
CA PRO A 124 0.53 10.69 -13.29
C PRO A 124 1.09 12.11 -13.33
N ILE A 125 1.05 12.86 -12.22
CA ILE A 125 1.64 14.21 -12.15
C ILE A 125 3.15 14.15 -12.43
N PHE A 126 3.85 13.21 -11.81
CA PHE A 126 5.28 13.01 -12.04
C PHE A 126 5.58 12.63 -13.50
N ALA A 127 4.76 11.76 -14.10
CA ALA A 127 4.89 11.38 -15.50
C ALA A 127 4.66 12.56 -16.46
N LEU A 128 3.65 13.39 -16.21
CA LEU A 128 3.38 14.60 -16.98
C LEU A 128 4.51 15.62 -16.83
N TRP A 129 4.95 15.88 -15.59
CA TRP A 129 6.05 16.81 -15.34
C TRP A 129 7.33 16.39 -16.08
N HIS A 130 7.69 15.10 -16.05
CA HIS A 130 8.85 14.61 -16.80
C HIS A 130 8.71 14.77 -18.32
N LYS A 131 7.48 14.74 -18.85
CA LYS A 131 7.21 14.93 -20.29
C LYS A 131 7.37 16.39 -20.73
N TYR A 132 7.00 17.35 -19.88
CA TYR A 132 7.01 18.78 -20.21
C TYR A 132 8.24 19.54 -19.71
N SER A 133 9.04 18.94 -18.81
CA SER A 133 10.27 19.54 -18.27
C SER A 133 11.54 19.12 -19.03
N ASN A 134 11.43 18.24 -20.04
CA ASN A 134 12.45 17.97 -21.05
C ASN A 134 11.97 18.49 -22.41
#